data_AF-A0A2N4YWG8-F1
#
_entry.id   AF-A0A2N4YWG8-F1
#
_cell.length_a   1.000
_cell.length_b   1.000
_cell.length_c   1.000
_cell.angle_alpha   90.00
_cell.angle_beta   90.00
_cell.angle_gamma   90.00
#
_symmetry.space_group_name_H-M   'P 1'
#
loop_
_entity.id
_entity.type
_entity.pdbx_description
1 polymer ?
#
loop_
_entity_poly.entity_id
_entity_poly.type
_entity_poly.pdbx_seq_one_letter_code
_entity_poly.pdbx_strand_id
1 'polypeptide(L)'
;RLTDGGVRRALLLTLALLIVVLCLFPFAIQTLPGACAAVFLLGAAMFSTIPPLQMQALDSSETGKSMVSSCNIAAFNLGNAAGAWFGGLLLTAGVSLSHIPLAGACLTASGFIIASVTLSPLKGSQA
;
A
#
# COMPACT_ATOMS: atom_id res chain seq x y z
N ARG A 1 -16.70 -5.41 -17.78
CA ARG A 1 -16.33 -4.01 -18.11
C ARG A 1 -17.13 -2.95 -17.31
N LEU A 2 -17.97 -3.31 -16.33
CA LEU A 2 -18.58 -2.35 -15.39
C LEU A 2 -17.82 -2.23 -14.05
N THR A 3 -16.79 -3.05 -13.85
CA THR A 3 -16.09 -3.22 -12.55
C THR A 3 -14.70 -2.58 -12.51
N ASP A 4 -14.14 -2.19 -13.65
CA ASP A 4 -12.77 -1.67 -13.77
C ASP A 4 -12.59 -0.38 -12.94
N GLY A 5 -13.63 0.46 -12.88
CA GLY A 5 -13.66 1.63 -12.00
C GLY A 5 -13.73 1.28 -10.51
N GLY A 6 -14.34 0.15 -10.16
CA GLY A 6 -14.46 -0.34 -8.79
C GLY A 6 -13.12 -0.79 -8.22
N VAL A 7 -12.35 -1.57 -9.00
CA VAL A 7 -11.03 -2.09 -8.57
C VAL A 7 -10.03 -0.94 -8.38
N ARG A 8 -9.99 0.02 -9.31
CA ARG A 8 -9.13 1.22 -9.19
C ARG A 8 -9.48 2.06 -7.97
N ARG A 9 -10.77 2.34 -7.76
CA ARG A 9 -11.25 3.07 -6.58
C ARG A 9 -10.92 2.32 -5.29
N ALA A 10 -11.15 1.00 -5.26
CA ALA A 10 -10.81 0.17 -4.11
C ALA A 10 -9.33 0.25 -3.78
N LEU A 11 -8.43 0.18 -4.78
CA LEU A 11 -6.99 0.32 -4.55
C LEU A 11 -6.64 1.67 -3.93
N LEU A 12 -7.15 2.77 -4.49
CA LEU A 12 -6.85 4.10 -3.97
C LEU A 12 -7.40 4.29 -2.55
N LEU A 13 -8.61 3.79 -2.28
CA LEU A 13 -9.21 3.86 -0.95
C LEU A 13 -8.43 3.04 0.09
N THR A 14 -7.97 1.84 -0.25
CA THR A 14 -7.22 1.00 0.68
C THR A 14 -5.81 1.56 0.95
N LEU A 15 -5.15 2.12 -0.07
CA LEU A 15 -3.89 2.86 0.12
C LEU A 15 -4.08 4.11 0.98
N ALA A 16 -5.14 4.89 0.75
CA ALA A 16 -5.45 6.06 1.58
C ALA A 16 -5.75 5.67 3.03
N LEU A 17 -6.53 4.61 3.25
CA LEU A 17 -6.80 4.06 4.57
C LEU A 17 -5.51 3.63 5.26
N LEU A 18 -4.62 2.93 4.54
CA LEU A 18 -3.34 2.48 5.08
C LEU A 18 -2.44 3.66 5.50
N ILE A 19 -2.39 4.74 4.72
CA ILE A 19 -1.68 5.97 5.09
C ILE A 19 -2.24 6.55 6.39
N VAL A 20 -3.57 6.65 6.52
CA VAL A 20 -4.21 7.17 7.74
C VAL A 20 -3.85 6.31 8.95
N VAL A 21 -3.94 4.98 8.83
CA VAL A 21 -3.60 4.06 9.92
C VAL A 21 -2.14 4.21 10.33
N LEU A 22 -1.21 4.29 9.37
CA LEU A 22 0.22 4.46 9.64
C LEU A 22 0.55 5.82 10.29
N CYS A 23 -0.14 6.89 9.89
CA CYS A 23 -0.02 8.21 10.50
C CYS A 23 -0.54 8.26 11.95
N LEU A 24 -1.61 7.52 12.25
CA LEU A 24 -2.21 7.47 13.59
C LEU A 24 -1.49 6.50 14.54
N PHE A 25 -0.72 5.56 14.00
CA PHE A 25 -0.06 4.50 14.75
C PHE A 25 0.80 5.00 15.94
N PRO A 26 1.65 6.04 15.80
CA PRO A 26 2.50 6.51 16.92
C PRO A 26 1.70 7.01 18.13
N PHE A 27 0.48 7.50 17.91
CA PHE A 27 -0.43 7.98 18.95
C PHE A 27 -1.22 6.83 19.56
N ALA A 28 -1.67 5.89 18.72
CA ALA A 28 -2.46 4.75 19.17
C ALA A 28 -1.64 3.78 20.05
N ILE A 29 -0.35 3.60 19.76
CA ILE A 29 0.51 2.66 20.50
C ILE A 29 0.85 3.09 21.93
N GLN A 30 0.47 4.30 22.36
CA GLN A 30 0.75 4.82 23.71
C GLN A 30 -0.02 4.10 24.82
N THR A 31 -1.07 3.33 24.47
CA THR A 31 -1.87 2.55 25.42
C THR A 31 -2.07 1.14 24.91
N LEU A 32 -2.23 0.15 25.81
CA LEU A 32 -2.46 -1.24 25.40
C LEU A 32 -3.71 -1.41 24.51
N PRO A 33 -4.89 -0.85 24.86
CA PRO A 33 -6.07 -0.95 23.98
C PRO A 33 -5.85 -0.28 22.62
N GLY A 34 -5.18 0.88 22.61
CA GLY A 34 -4.85 1.59 21.38
C GLY A 34 -3.86 0.82 20.50
N ALA A 35 -2.86 0.16 21.08
CA ALA A 35 -1.91 -0.69 20.36
C ALA A 35 -2.61 -1.90 19.72
N CYS A 36 -3.49 -2.57 20.46
CA CYS A 36 -4.30 -3.67 19.93
C CYS A 36 -5.15 -3.22 18.73
N ALA A 37 -5.83 -2.07 18.86
CA ALA A 37 -6.62 -1.49 17.78
C ALA A 37 -5.75 -1.10 16.58
N ALA A 38 -4.58 -0.48 16.82
CA ALA A 38 -3.66 -0.06 15.76
C ALA A 38 -3.11 -1.23 14.96
N VAL A 39 -2.68 -2.31 15.63
CA VAL A 39 -2.18 -3.52 14.97
C VAL A 39 -3.30 -4.22 14.19
N PHE A 40 -4.51 -4.29 14.75
CA PHE A 40 -5.67 -4.83 14.05
C PHE A 40 -5.99 -4.03 12.78
N LEU A 41 -6.09 -2.69 12.90
CA LEU A 41 -6.38 -1.81 11.77
C LEU A 41 -5.27 -1.84 10.72
N LEU A 42 -4.01 -1.92 11.14
CA LEU A 42 -2.87 -2.07 10.24
C LEU A 42 -2.99 -3.36 9.44
N GLY A 43 -3.27 -4.49 10.10
CA GLY A 43 -3.53 -5.77 9.45
C GLY A 43 -4.71 -5.67 8.47
N ALA A 44 -5.85 -5.17 8.92
CA ALA A 44 -7.05 -5.04 8.09
C ALA A 44 -6.79 -4.18 6.83
N ALA A 45 -6.12 -3.04 6.97
CA ALA A 45 -5.78 -2.15 5.85
C ALA A 45 -4.79 -2.82 4.87
N MET A 46 -3.75 -3.48 5.38
CA MET A 46 -2.77 -4.23 4.58
C MET A 46 -3.45 -5.34 3.78
N PHE A 47 -4.24 -6.20 4.43
CA PHE A 47 -4.95 -7.30 3.77
C PHE A 47 -5.99 -6.81 2.76
N SER A 48 -6.66 -5.69 3.02
CA SER A 48 -7.62 -5.09 2.08
C SER A 48 -6.95 -4.57 0.81
N THR A 49 -5.66 -4.22 0.86
CA THR A 49 -4.92 -3.67 -0.28
C THR A 49 -4.49 -4.76 -1.28
N ILE A 50 -4.30 -5.99 -0.81
CA ILE A 50 -3.75 -7.10 -1.63
C ILE A 50 -4.67 -7.47 -2.81
N PRO A 51 -5.98 -7.74 -2.64
CA PRO A 51 -6.82 -8.19 -3.75
C PRO A 51 -6.96 -7.16 -4.88
N PRO A 52 -7.21 -5.85 -4.62
CA PRO A 52 -7.25 -4.84 -5.67
C PRO A 52 -5.94 -4.70 -6.44
N LEU A 53 -4.78 -4.79 -5.77
CA LEU A 53 -3.46 -4.79 -6.41
C LEU A 53 -3.30 -5.99 -7.36
N GLN A 54 -3.60 -7.19 -6.87
CA GLN A 54 -3.46 -8.42 -7.66
C GLN A 54 -4.38 -8.43 -8.88
N MET A 55 -5.64 -7.99 -8.73
CA MET A 55 -6.58 -7.88 -9.85
C MET A 55 -6.09 -6.87 -10.90
N GLN A 56 -5.65 -5.68 -10.48
CA GLN A 56 -5.11 -4.69 -11.43
C GLN A 56 -3.88 -5.18 -12.18
N ALA A 57 -2.97 -5.89 -11.50
CA ALA A 57 -1.81 -6.48 -12.16
C ALA A 57 -2.28 -7.44 -13.26
N LEU A 58 -3.15 -8.40 -12.92
CA LEU A 58 -3.65 -9.42 -13.85
C LEU A 58 -4.43 -8.85 -15.05
N ASP A 59 -5.15 -7.74 -14.86
CA ASP A 59 -5.87 -7.06 -15.94
C ASP A 59 -4.94 -6.33 -16.92
N SER A 60 -3.64 -6.19 -16.60
CA SER A 60 -2.67 -5.46 -17.45
C SER A 60 -2.21 -6.25 -18.68
N SER A 61 -2.44 -7.57 -18.76
CA SER A 61 -2.24 -8.34 -20.00
C SER A 61 -3.05 -9.64 -20.02
N GLU A 62 -3.77 -9.92 -21.13
CA GLU A 62 -4.52 -11.17 -21.29
C GLU A 62 -3.63 -12.38 -21.62
N THR A 63 -2.56 -12.17 -22.40
CA THR A 63 -1.70 -13.25 -22.92
C THR A 63 -0.51 -13.60 -22.00
N GLY A 64 -0.17 -12.73 -21.05
CA GLY A 64 1.03 -12.82 -20.20
C GLY A 64 0.75 -12.92 -18.69
N LYS A 65 -0.42 -13.41 -18.27
CA LYS A 65 -0.83 -13.46 -16.84
C LYS A 65 0.17 -14.15 -15.92
N SER A 66 0.86 -15.19 -16.39
CA SER A 66 1.88 -15.89 -15.60
C SER A 66 3.12 -15.01 -15.32
N MET A 67 3.60 -14.26 -16.32
CA MET A 67 4.71 -13.30 -16.16
C MET A 67 4.31 -12.11 -15.27
N VAL A 68 3.07 -11.63 -15.41
CA VAL A 68 2.52 -10.57 -14.57
C VAL A 68 2.43 -11.02 -13.10
N SER A 69 1.92 -12.22 -12.86
CA SER A 69 1.80 -12.78 -11.51
C SER A 69 3.18 -12.98 -10.86
N SER A 70 4.16 -13.53 -11.60
CA SER A 70 5.52 -13.69 -11.08
C SER A 70 6.21 -12.35 -10.81
N CYS A 71 6.01 -11.33 -11.66
CA CYS A 71 6.49 -9.97 -11.41
C CYS A 71 5.86 -9.36 -10.16
N ASN A 72 4.55 -9.56 -9.94
CA ASN A 72 3.87 -9.05 -8.75
C ASN A 72 4.40 -9.70 -7.47
N ILE A 73 4.64 -11.02 -7.49
CA ILE A 73 5.27 -11.74 -6.36
C ILE A 73 6.70 -11.24 -6.13
N ALA A 74 7.49 -11.04 -7.20
CA ALA A 74 8.84 -10.51 -7.09
C ALA A 74 8.85 -9.09 -6.50
N ALA A 75 7.95 -8.22 -6.94
CA ALA A 75 7.81 -6.86 -6.42
C ALA A 75 7.41 -6.85 -4.94
N PHE A 76 6.51 -7.75 -4.51
CA PHE A 76 6.14 -7.89 -3.10
C PHE A 76 7.31 -8.33 -2.23
N ASN A 77 8.08 -9.34 -2.68
CA ASN A 77 9.26 -9.79 -1.96
C ASN A 77 10.33 -8.71 -1.88
N LEU A 78 10.57 -7.98 -2.96
CA LEU A 78 11.46 -6.83 -2.98
C LEU A 78 10.98 -5.74 -1.99
N GLY A 79 9.68 -5.46 -1.97
CA GLY A 79 9.08 -4.52 -1.02
C GLY A 79 9.30 -4.91 0.44
N ASN A 80 9.10 -6.18 0.79
CA ASN A 80 9.35 -6.67 2.16
C ASN A 80 10.83 -6.56 2.54
N ALA A 81 11.74 -6.95 1.64
CA ALA A 81 13.18 -6.85 1.89
C ALA A 81 13.64 -5.39 2.01
N ALA A 82 13.22 -4.52 1.09
CA ALA A 82 13.54 -3.10 1.10
C ALA A 82 12.94 -2.39 2.32
N GLY A 83 11.70 -2.73 2.70
CA GLY A 83 11.03 -2.19 3.88
C GLY A 83 11.74 -2.58 5.17
N ALA A 84 12.13 -3.85 5.32
CA ALA A 84 12.89 -4.31 6.48
C ALA A 84 14.26 -3.65 6.58
N TRP A 85 14.98 -3.54 5.46
CA TRP A 85 16.27 -2.86 5.39
C TRP A 85 16.14 -1.37 5.74
N PHE A 86 15.18 -0.66 5.15
CA PHE A 86 14.95 0.76 5.40
C PHE A 86 14.49 1.02 6.84
N GLY A 87 13.59 0.19 7.37
CA GLY A 87 13.17 0.26 8.78
C GLY A 87 14.34 0.01 9.74
N GLY A 88 15.22 -0.95 9.42
CA GLY A 88 16.46 -1.19 10.16
C GLY A 88 17.40 0.00 10.13
N LEU A 89 17.56 0.65 8.97
CA LEU A 89 18.38 1.85 8.82
C LEU A 89 17.86 3.02 9.66
N LEU A 90 16.53 3.21 9.73
CA LEU A 90 15.91 4.23 10.60
C LEU A 90 16.17 3.94 12.08
N LEU A 91 16.07 2.67 12.50
CA LEU A 91 16.41 2.26 13.87
C LEU A 91 17.88 2.55 14.20
N THR A 92 18.80 2.21 13.31
CA THR A 92 20.23 2.52 13.48
C THR A 92 20.51 4.02 13.51
N ALA A 93 19.73 4.82 12.78
CA ALA A 93 19.80 6.29 12.81
C ALA A 93 19.18 6.93 14.06
N GLY A 94 18.65 6.14 14.99
CA GLY A 94 18.07 6.62 16.26
C GLY A 94 16.58 6.97 16.20
N VAL A 95 15.88 6.63 15.11
CA VAL A 95 14.43 6.81 15.04
C VAL A 95 13.75 5.83 16.00
N SER A 96 12.87 6.35 16.84
CA SER A 96 12.09 5.52 17.76
C SER A 96 11.20 4.54 17.01
N LEU A 97 11.06 3.32 17.54
CA LEU A 97 10.24 2.25 16.97
C LEU A 97 8.79 2.70 16.72
N SER A 98 8.25 3.55 17.60
CA SER A 98 6.89 4.09 17.48
C SER A 98 6.70 5.02 16.28
N HIS A 99 7.78 5.58 15.72
CA HIS A 99 7.75 6.52 14.60
C HIS A 99 8.07 5.87 13.26
N ILE A 100 8.57 4.62 13.22
CA ILE A 100 8.81 3.88 11.96
C ILE A 100 7.55 3.80 11.08
N PRO A 101 6.33 3.61 11.62
CA PRO A 101 5.11 3.63 10.81
C PRO A 101 4.94 4.90 9.96
N LEU A 102 5.44 6.06 10.41
CA LEU A 102 5.40 7.30 9.63
C LEU A 102 6.26 7.22 8.37
N ALA A 103 7.42 6.57 8.44
CA ALA A 103 8.24 6.33 7.26
C ALA A 103 7.55 5.37 6.28
N GLY A 104 6.83 4.36 6.81
CA GLY A 104 5.91 3.54 6.04
C GLY A 104 4.82 4.38 5.36
N ALA A 105 4.22 5.34 6.08
CA ALA A 105 3.21 6.24 5.52
C ALA A 105 3.75 7.05 4.33
N CYS A 106 4.98 7.54 4.40
CA CYS A 106 5.64 8.25 3.30
C CYS A 106 5.84 7.35 2.06
N LEU A 107 6.26 6.09 2.26
CA LEU A 107 6.40 5.11 1.19
C LEU A 107 5.04 4.77 0.56
N THR A 108 4.02 4.52 1.39
CA THR A 108 2.66 4.26 0.91
C THR A 108 2.07 5.48 0.19
N ALA A 109 2.32 6.69 0.66
CA ALA A 109 1.91 7.92 -0.01
C ALA A 109 2.56 8.09 -1.38
N SER A 110 3.84 7.75 -1.51
CA SER A 110 4.54 7.73 -2.80
C SER A 110 3.88 6.74 -3.77
N GLY A 111 3.56 5.53 -3.30
CA GLY A 111 2.81 4.53 -4.07
C GLY A 111 1.40 5.00 -4.45
N PHE A 112 0.70 5.68 -3.54
CA PHE A 112 -0.62 6.26 -3.79
C PHE A 112 -0.58 7.33 -4.89
N ILE A 113 0.44 8.20 -4.88
CA ILE A 113 0.63 9.22 -5.93
C ILE A 113 0.88 8.55 -7.28
N ILE A 114 1.79 7.57 -7.34
CA ILE A 114 2.08 6.81 -8.57
C ILE A 114 0.80 6.14 -9.10
N ALA A 115 0.06 5.46 -8.22
CA ALA A 115 -1.20 4.80 -8.58
C ALA A 115 -2.23 5.82 -9.08
N SER A 116 -2.38 6.96 -8.40
CA SER A 116 -3.34 8.00 -8.79
C SER A 116 -3.02 8.60 -10.15
N VAL A 117 -1.75 8.90 -10.43
CA VAL A 117 -1.30 9.43 -11.72
C VAL A 117 -1.51 8.39 -12.82
N THR A 118 -1.11 7.14 -12.59
CA THR A 118 -1.19 6.06 -13.59
C THR A 118 -2.62 5.66 -13.91
N LEU A 119 -3.50 5.69 -12.90
CA LEU A 119 -4.90 5.26 -13.03
C LEU A 119 -5.84 6.40 -13.42
N SER A 120 -5.34 7.64 -13.44
CA SER A 120 -6.11 8.78 -13.90
C SER A 120 -6.54 8.59 -15.36
N PRO A 121 -7.83 8.71 -15.70
CA PRO A 121 -8.23 8.74 -17.10
C PRO A 121 -7.61 9.98 -17.73
N LEU A 122 -6.82 9.79 -18.79
CA LEU A 122 -6.30 10.90 -19.60
C LEU A 122 -7.47 11.86 -19.90
N LYS A 123 -7.32 13.11 -19.45
CA LYS A 123 -8.27 14.19 -19.67
C LYS A 123 -8.25 14.54 -21.17
N GLY A 124 -8.84 13.69 -22.03
CA GLY A 124 -8.72 13.89 -23.48
C GLY A 124 -9.16 12.75 -24.41
N SER A 125 -10.11 11.88 -24.04
CA SER A 125 -10.74 10.99 -25.04
C SER A 125 -12.22 10.76 -24.72
N GLN A 126 -12.98 11.85 -24.87
CA GLN A 126 -14.42 11.87 -25.07
C GLN A 126 -14.71 13.07 -25.97
N ALA A 127 -14.42 12.93 -27.26
CA ALA A 127 -14.95 13.73 -28.36
C ALA A 127 -14.99 12.82 -29.60
#